data_AF-A0A1J4W214-F1
#
_entry.id   AF-A0A1J4W214-F1
#
_cell.length_a   1.000
_cell.length_b   1.000
_cell.length_c   1.000
_cell.angle_alpha   90.00
_cell.angle_beta   90.00
_cell.angle_gamma   90.00
#
_symmetry.space_group_name_H-M   'P 1'
#
loop_
_entity.id
_entity.type
_entity.pdbx_description
1 polymer ?
#
loop_
_entity_poly.entity_id
_entity_poly.type
_entity_poly.pdbx_seq_one_letter_code
_entity_poly.pdbx_strand_id
1 'polypeptide(L)'
;MVKGLIPVEGEIIAYSKSNLSYIFVKEFFEKLGYEFLGEYKDNSYIIKTPKGEEENLMKKLTEKYSQFFEKSSLRYSKLDKRFEFIANLENLVQNLNESVEETNFSDKLKEISNYILDYED
;
A
#
# COMPACT_ATOMS: atom_id res chain seq x y z
N MET A 1 -8.55 7.62 -5.56
CA MET A 1 -7.74 8.72 -4.96
C MET A 1 -8.71 9.82 -4.54
N VAL A 2 -8.97 9.97 -3.23
CA VAL A 2 -9.85 11.03 -2.71
C VAL A 2 -9.23 12.38 -3.07
N LYS A 3 -9.93 13.17 -3.89
CA LYS A 3 -9.48 14.45 -4.43
C LYS A 3 -9.90 15.62 -3.53
N GLY A 4 -10.90 15.42 -2.68
CA GLY A 4 -11.22 16.34 -1.60
C GLY A 4 -12.43 15.91 -0.79
N LEU A 5 -12.74 16.76 0.19
CA LEU A 5 -13.81 16.58 1.16
C LEU A 5 -14.68 17.84 1.14
N ILE A 6 -16.00 17.66 1.19
CA ILE A 6 -16.96 18.76 1.24
C ILE A 6 -17.78 18.58 2.52
N PRO A 7 -17.78 19.57 3.43
CA PRO A 7 -18.64 19.52 4.60
C PRO A 7 -20.08 19.80 4.19
N VAL A 8 -21.00 19.00 4.69
CA VAL A 8 -22.44 19.20 4.62
C VAL A 8 -22.97 19.04 6.04
N GLU A 9 -24.07 19.69 6.40
CA GLU A 9 -24.53 19.69 7.79
C GLU A 9 -24.74 18.27 8.35
N GLY A 10 -23.86 17.82 9.26
CA GLY A 10 -23.86 16.46 9.82
C GLY A 10 -23.23 15.37 8.94
N GLU A 11 -22.63 15.74 7.80
CA GLU A 11 -22.08 14.81 6.82
C GLU A 11 -20.80 15.34 6.16
N ILE A 12 -19.98 14.44 5.62
CA ILE A 12 -18.87 14.79 4.73
C ILE A 12 -19.00 14.00 3.46
N ILE A 13 -18.95 14.72 2.35
CA ILE A 13 -18.89 14.13 1.01
C ILE A 13 -17.42 14.02 0.61
N ALA A 14 -16.91 12.80 0.51
CA ALA A 14 -15.59 12.51 -0.01
C ALA A 14 -15.69 12.16 -1.50
N TYR A 15 -14.95 12.84 -2.37
CA TYR A 15 -14.98 12.56 -3.82
C TYR A 15 -13.64 12.00 -4.30
N SER A 16 -13.68 10.99 -5.17
CA SER A 16 -12.49 10.35 -5.75
C SER A 16 -12.37 10.64 -7.26
N LYS A 17 -11.13 10.84 -7.75
CA LYS A 17 -10.87 10.90 -9.21
C LYS A 17 -11.13 9.57 -9.92
N SER A 18 -10.99 8.48 -9.19
CA SER A 18 -11.07 7.13 -9.71
C SER A 18 -12.34 6.48 -9.18
N ASN A 19 -12.97 5.65 -10.01
CA ASN A 19 -14.01 4.76 -9.56
C ASN A 19 -13.38 3.71 -8.64
N LEU A 20 -13.73 3.75 -7.36
CA LEU A 20 -13.26 2.81 -6.35
C LEU A 20 -14.40 1.86 -6.05
N SER A 21 -14.07 0.59 -5.79
CA SER A 21 -15.13 -0.36 -5.44
C SER A 21 -15.81 0.06 -4.13
N TYR A 22 -17.13 -0.04 -4.11
CA TYR A 22 -17.94 0.27 -2.92
C TYR A 22 -17.41 -0.45 -1.66
N ILE A 23 -17.08 -1.74 -1.80
CA ILE A 23 -16.53 -2.56 -0.71
C ILE A 23 -15.23 -1.96 -0.16
N PHE A 24 -14.31 -1.57 -1.04
CA PHE A 24 -13.05 -0.96 -0.62
C PHE A 24 -13.27 0.33 0.15
N VAL A 25 -14.14 1.21 -0.37
CA VAL A 25 -14.37 2.52 0.23
C VAL A 25 -15.06 2.41 1.59
N LYS A 26 -16.08 1.55 1.68
CA LYS A 26 -16.76 1.24 2.93
C LYS A 26 -15.77 0.74 3.98
N GLU A 27 -15.00 -0.31 3.65
CA GLU A 27 -14.02 -0.88 4.59
C GLU A 27 -12.96 0.15 4.99
N PHE A 28 -12.52 1.01 4.06
CA PHE A 28 -11.54 2.05 4.34
C PHE A 28 -12.05 3.00 5.42
N PHE A 29 -13.24 3.57 5.26
CA PHE A 29 -13.79 4.52 6.23
C PHE A 29 -14.14 3.86 7.56
N GLU A 30 -14.69 2.64 7.54
CA GLU A 30 -14.97 1.86 8.75
C GLU A 30 -13.68 1.56 9.54
N LYS A 31 -12.59 1.16 8.86
CA LYS A 31 -11.27 0.94 9.49
C LYS A 31 -10.66 2.22 10.07
N LEU A 32 -10.99 3.38 9.52
CA LEU A 32 -10.58 4.67 10.08
C LEU A 32 -11.45 5.13 11.27
N GLY A 33 -12.50 4.38 11.60
CA GLY A 33 -13.42 4.62 12.70
C GLY A 33 -14.60 5.55 12.36
N TYR A 34 -14.95 5.66 11.08
CA TYR A 34 -16.03 6.53 10.62
C TYR A 34 -17.24 5.72 10.13
N GLU A 35 -18.44 6.26 10.34
CA GLU A 35 -19.69 5.66 9.87
C GLU A 35 -19.90 6.02 8.40
N PHE A 36 -19.84 5.00 7.53
CA PHE A 36 -20.05 5.13 6.09
C PHE A 36 -21.54 5.00 5.75
N LEU A 37 -22.12 6.01 5.11
CA LEU A 37 -23.55 6.05 4.80
C LEU A 37 -23.87 5.54 3.40
N GLY A 38 -22.93 5.64 2.46
CA GLY A 38 -23.12 5.11 1.12
C GLY A 38 -22.41 5.91 0.03
N GLU A 39 -22.72 5.54 -1.21
CA GLU A 39 -22.32 6.28 -2.39
C GLU A 39 -23.37 7.35 -2.70
N TYR A 40 -22.91 8.51 -3.17
CA TYR A 40 -23.77 9.60 -3.59
C TYR A 40 -23.88 9.66 -5.12
N LYS A 41 -22.94 10.33 -5.79
CA LYS A 41 -22.85 10.48 -7.26
C LYS A 41 -21.40 10.68 -7.70
N ASP A 42 -21.07 10.28 -8.92
CA ASP A 42 -19.78 10.57 -9.57
C ASP A 42 -18.55 10.25 -8.72
N ASN A 43 -18.47 9.02 -8.19
CA ASN A 43 -17.39 8.57 -7.29
C ASN A 43 -17.30 9.41 -5.99
N SER A 44 -18.45 9.87 -5.49
CA SER A 44 -18.58 10.56 -4.21
C SER A 44 -19.24 9.68 -3.17
N TYR A 45 -18.81 9.83 -1.93
CA TYR A 45 -19.15 8.96 -0.82
C TYR A 45 -19.53 9.77 0.40
N ILE A 46 -20.53 9.31 1.15
CA ILE A 46 -21.07 10.03 2.30
C ILE A 46 -20.56 9.39 3.59
N ILE A 47 -20.01 10.22 4.45
CA ILE A 47 -19.50 9.86 5.76
C ILE A 47 -20.29 10.66 6.79
N LYS A 48 -20.82 10.01 7.81
CA LYS A 48 -21.54 10.70 8.87
C LYS A 48 -20.59 11.42 9.81
N THR A 49 -20.98 12.59 10.28
CA THR A 49 -20.25 13.34 11.31
C THR A 49 -21.22 14.06 12.25
N PRO A 50 -20.86 14.30 13.51
CA PRO A 50 -21.62 15.21 14.34
C PRO A 50 -21.70 16.60 13.70
N LYS A 51 -22.87 17.24 13.80
CA LYS A 51 -23.06 18.62 13.31
C LYS A 51 -22.09 19.56 14.02
N GLY A 52 -21.37 20.38 13.26
CA GLY A 52 -20.38 21.33 13.76
C GLY A 52 -18.96 20.76 13.92
N GLU A 53 -18.76 19.46 13.69
CA GLU A 53 -17.45 18.80 13.74
C GLU A 53 -16.88 18.48 12.35
N GLU A 54 -17.54 18.92 11.27
CA GLU A 54 -17.20 18.58 9.89
C GLU A 54 -15.75 18.99 9.55
N GLU A 55 -15.36 20.22 9.87
CA GLU A 55 -14.00 20.71 9.60
C GLU A 55 -12.91 19.94 10.36
N ASN A 56 -13.19 19.57 11.60
CA ASN A 56 -12.28 18.80 12.43
C ASN A 56 -12.10 17.39 11.87
N LEU A 57 -13.19 16.75 11.47
CA LEU A 57 -13.15 15.42 10.86
C LEU A 57 -12.46 15.44 9.49
N MET A 58 -12.65 16.48 8.68
CA MET A 58 -11.93 16.65 7.41
C MET A 58 -10.41 16.73 7.60
N LYS A 59 -9.93 17.48 8.59
CA LYS A 59 -8.50 17.55 8.93
C LYS A 59 -7.96 16.18 9.33
N LYS A 60 -8.64 15.49 10.25
CA LYS A 60 -8.27 14.13 10.70
C LYS A 60 -8.29 13.10 9.57
N LEU A 61 -9.29 13.18 8.68
CA LEU A 61 -9.37 12.31 7.50
C LEU A 61 -8.18 12.54 6.58
N THR A 62 -7.81 13.79 6.32
CA THR A 62 -6.67 14.14 5.47
C THR A 62 -5.36 13.59 6.06
N GLU A 63 -5.13 13.77 7.36
CA GLU A 63 -3.94 13.23 8.05
C GLU A 63 -3.88 11.69 8.01
N LYS A 64 -4.98 11.01 8.38
CA LYS A 64 -5.05 9.54 8.37
C LYS A 64 -4.89 8.98 6.97
N TYR A 65 -5.44 9.65 5.95
CA TYR A 65 -5.30 9.26 4.56
C TYR A 65 -3.84 9.37 4.10
N SER A 66 -3.16 10.48 4.39
CA SER A 66 -1.72 10.64 4.11
C SER A 66 -0.88 9.53 4.74
N GLN A 67 -1.11 9.24 6.02
CA GLN A 67 -0.41 8.15 6.73
C GLN A 67 -0.69 6.77 6.13
N PHE A 68 -1.93 6.50 5.71
CA PHE A 68 -2.27 5.24 5.05
C PHE A 68 -1.51 5.07 3.72
N PHE A 69 -1.40 6.14 2.94
CA PHE A 69 -0.67 6.11 1.66
C PHE A 69 0.83 6.02 1.86
N GLU A 70 1.41 6.72 2.83
CA GLU A 70 2.83 6.55 3.19
C GLU A 70 3.12 5.10 3.59
N LYS A 71 2.30 4.52 4.48
CA LYS A 71 2.45 3.11 4.90
C LYS A 71 2.22 2.12 3.75
N SER A 72 1.37 2.43 2.80
CA SER A 72 1.10 1.56 1.65
C SER A 72 2.20 1.68 0.60
N SER A 73 2.70 2.88 0.33
CA SER A 73 3.87 3.13 -0.51
C SER A 73 5.13 2.43 0.04
N LEU A 74 5.33 2.50 1.35
CA LEU A 74 6.38 1.73 2.05
C LEU A 74 6.19 0.21 1.94
N ARG A 75 4.95 -0.28 1.80
CA ARG A 75 4.70 -1.71 1.58
C ARG A 75 5.00 -2.14 0.15
N TYR A 76 4.62 -1.32 -0.84
CA TYR A 76 4.96 -1.58 -2.24
C TYR A 76 6.47 -1.56 -2.48
N SER A 77 7.18 -0.56 -1.95
CA SER A 77 8.65 -0.52 -2.09
C SER A 77 9.36 -1.69 -1.40
N LYS A 78 8.80 -2.22 -0.30
CA LYS A 78 9.30 -3.46 0.33
C LYS A 78 9.01 -4.70 -0.49
N LEU A 79 7.88 -4.75 -1.19
CA LEU A 79 7.54 -5.84 -2.11
C LEU A 79 8.43 -5.81 -3.36
N ASP A 80 8.66 -4.63 -3.95
CA ASP A 80 9.55 -4.46 -5.10
C ASP A 80 10.97 -4.92 -4.77
N LYS A 81 11.51 -4.50 -3.62
CA LYS A 81 12.81 -4.98 -3.12
C LYS A 81 12.86 -6.50 -2.91
N ARG A 82 11.76 -7.13 -2.50
CA ARG A 82 11.65 -8.59 -2.36
C ARG A 82 11.67 -9.29 -3.71
N PHE A 83 10.96 -8.73 -4.70
CA PHE A 83 10.97 -9.29 -6.05
C PHE A 83 12.33 -9.13 -6.73
N GLU A 84 13.00 -7.99 -6.55
CA GLU A 84 14.38 -7.79 -7.02
C GLU A 84 15.36 -8.80 -6.39
N PHE A 85 15.25 -9.02 -5.08
CA PHE A 85 16.04 -10.04 -4.37
C PHE A 85 15.83 -11.45 -4.94
N ILE A 86 14.57 -11.85 -5.15
CA ILE A 86 14.22 -13.16 -5.72
C ILE A 86 14.78 -13.31 -7.14
N ALA A 87 14.62 -12.31 -8.00
CA ALA A 87 15.13 -12.35 -9.37
C ALA A 87 16.66 -12.48 -9.42
N ASN A 88 17.37 -11.79 -8.51
CA ASN A 88 18.83 -11.91 -8.40
C ASN A 88 19.25 -13.30 -7.90
N LEU A 89 18.53 -13.88 -6.93
CA LEU A 89 18.77 -15.26 -6.50
C LEU A 89 18.54 -16.27 -7.62
N GLU A 90 17.46 -16.14 -8.39
CA GLU A 90 17.17 -17.01 -9.53
C GLU A 90 18.31 -16.95 -10.56
N ASN A 91 18.82 -15.76 -10.86
CA ASN A 91 19.98 -15.60 -11.75
C ASN A 91 21.25 -16.26 -11.21
N LEU A 92 21.56 -16.09 -9.92
CA LEU A 92 22.74 -16.72 -9.31
C LEU A 92 22.64 -18.25 -9.33
N VAL A 93 21.46 -18.80 -9.05
CA VAL A 93 21.19 -20.26 -9.10
C VAL A 93 21.28 -20.78 -10.54
N GLN A 94 20.74 -20.05 -11.51
CA GLN A 94 20.82 -20.43 -12.93
C GLN A 94 22.27 -20.44 -13.43
N ASN A 95 23.05 -19.42 -13.07
CA ASN A 95 24.49 -19.35 -13.36
C ASN A 95 25.29 -20.48 -12.71
N LEU A 96 24.76 -21.09 -11.65
CA LEU A 96 25.34 -22.24 -10.96
C LEU A 96 25.07 -23.54 -11.73
N ASN A 97 23.85 -23.70 -12.26
CA ASN A 97 23.46 -24.81 -13.13
C ASN A 97 24.18 -24.79 -14.49
N GLU A 98 24.57 -23.61 -15.00
CA GLU A 98 25.28 -23.48 -16.28
C GLU A 98 26.79 -23.76 -16.17
N SER A 99 27.37 -23.70 -14.96
CA SER A 99 28.82 -23.85 -14.72
C SER A 99 29.22 -25.19 -14.11
N VAL A 100 28.63 -26.29 -14.56
CA VAL A 100 28.98 -27.64 -14.09
C VAL A 100 30.34 -28.07 -14.67
N GLU A 101 31.38 -27.30 -14.38
CA GLU A 101 32.77 -27.73 -14.31
C GLU A 101 33.17 -27.64 -12.83
N GLU A 102 33.51 -28.77 -12.23
CA GLU A 102 33.58 -29.02 -10.77
C GLU A 102 34.50 -28.07 -9.97
N THR A 103 35.33 -27.27 -10.63
CA THR A 103 36.36 -26.42 -10.02
C THR A 103 35.84 -25.11 -9.41
N ASN A 104 34.63 -24.63 -9.76
CA ASN A 104 34.14 -23.32 -9.28
C ASN A 104 32.81 -23.36 -8.52
N PHE A 105 32.30 -24.56 -8.23
CA PHE A 105 30.99 -24.76 -7.60
C PHE A 105 30.94 -24.25 -6.15
N SER A 106 32.00 -24.51 -5.37
CA SER A 106 32.05 -24.09 -3.96
C SER A 106 32.07 -22.57 -3.77
N ASP A 107 32.67 -21.82 -4.69
CA ASP A 107 32.77 -20.37 -4.56
C ASP A 107 31.46 -19.68 -4.96
N LYS A 108 30.75 -20.22 -5.97
CA LYS A 108 29.39 -19.77 -6.32
C LYS A 108 28.36 -20.05 -5.22
N LEU A 109 28.48 -21.18 -4.50
CA LEU A 109 27.64 -21.44 -3.33
C LEU A 109 27.88 -20.43 -2.20
N LYS A 110 29.13 -20.01 -1.98
CA LYS A 110 29.44 -18.94 -1.01
C LYS A 110 28.87 -17.60 -1.45
N GLU A 111 28.90 -17.28 -2.74
CA GLU A 111 28.30 -16.06 -3.29
C GLU A 111 26.79 -15.99 -3.00
N ILE A 112 26.06 -17.08 -3.28
CA ILE A 112 24.63 -17.18 -2.94
C ILE A 112 24.41 -17.06 -1.43
N SER A 113 25.20 -17.78 -0.62
CA SER A 113 25.05 -17.76 0.84
C SER A 113 25.28 -16.36 1.41
N ASN A 114 26.28 -15.63 0.92
CA ASN A 114 26.55 -14.26 1.37
C ASN A 114 25.44 -13.30 0.93
N TYR A 115 24.93 -13.43 -0.30
CA TYR A 115 23.82 -12.61 -0.78
C TYR A 115 22.54 -12.77 0.05
N ILE A 116 22.27 -13.99 0.52
CA ILE A 116 21.13 -14.26 1.43
C ILE A 116 21.36 -13.61 2.80
N LEU A 117 22.55 -13.78 3.38
CA LEU A 117 22.89 -13.21 4.68
C LEU A 117 22.82 -11.68 4.68
N ASP A 118 23.35 -11.03 3.64
CA ASP A 118 23.32 -9.58 3.49
C ASP A 118 21.90 -9.00 3.31
N TYR A 119 20.92 -9.83 2.96
CA TYR A 119 19.51 -9.43 2.85
C TYR A 119 18.73 -9.58 4.16
N GLU A 120 19.19 -10.46 5.06
CA GLU A 120 18.54 -10.74 6.35
C GLU A 120 18.98 -9.78 7.48
N ASP A 121 20.14 -9.12 7.32
CA ASP A 121 20.66 -8.05 8.21
C ASP A 121 20.05 -6.65 7.91
#